data_AF-A0A559IY09-F1
#
_entry.id   AF-A0A559IY09-F1
#
_cell.length_a   1.000
_cell.length_b   1.000
_cell.length_c   1.000
_cell.angle_alpha   90.00
_cell.angle_beta   90.00
_cell.angle_gamma   90.00
#
_symmetry.space_group_name_H-M   'P 1'
#
loop_
_entity.id
_entity.type
_entity.pdbx_description
1 polymer ?
#
loop_
_entity_poly.entity_id
_entity_poly.type
_entity_poly.pdbx_seq_one_letter_code
_entity_poly.pdbx_strand_id
1 'polypeptide(L)' 'MSNNDIRICDKCRHIKMKTFLPKVEKLDPNTEVKVGCKSYCGPCQKRVFIYINGRYITGATEEEAIEKAKQYVK' A
#
# COMPACT_ATOMS: atom_id res chain seq x y z
N MET A 1 -21.65 -0.63 2.81
CA MET A 1 -20.79 -0.51 1.61
C MET A 1 -19.49 0.09 2.07
N SER A 2 -18.57 -0.74 2.54
CA SER A 2 -17.29 -0.26 3.08
C SER A 2 -16.21 -0.64 2.07
N ASN A 3 -16.09 0.13 0.98
CA ASN A 3 -14.94 -0.03 0.10
C ASN A 3 -13.69 0.36 0.88
N ASN A 4 -12.72 -0.53 0.99
CA ASN A 4 -11.45 -0.16 1.58
C ASN A 4 -10.78 0.84 0.60
N ASP A 5 -10.22 1.93 1.11
CA ASP A 5 -9.56 2.93 0.25
C ASP A 5 -8.05 2.67 0.34
N ILE A 6 -7.52 1.86 -0.60
CA ILE A 6 -6.09 1.54 -0.66
C ILE A 6 -5.40 2.53 -1.59
N ARG A 7 -4.35 3.19 -1.10
CA ARG A 7 -3.54 4.09 -1.92
C ARG A 7 -2.05 3.76 -1.84
N ILE A 8 -1.40 3.77 -2.99
CA ILE A 8 0.02 3.46 -3.15
C ILE A 8 0.69 4.52 -4.02
N CYS A 9 1.98 4.76 -3.80
CA CYS A 9 2.77 5.66 -4.64
C CYS A 9 3.56 4.86 -5.67
N ASP A 10 3.30 5.09 -6.95
CA ASP A 10 4.06 4.54 -8.08
C ASP A 10 5.47 5.10 -8.19
N LYS A 11 5.65 6.36 -7.77
CA LYS A 11 6.95 7.03 -7.81
C LYS A 11 7.90 6.58 -6.70
N CYS A 12 7.49 5.63 -5.86
CA CYS A 12 8.31 5.09 -4.80
C CYS A 12 9.35 4.11 -5.36
N ARG A 13 10.63 4.49 -5.36
CA ARG A 13 11.72 3.65 -5.91
C ARG A 13 11.94 2.35 -5.13
N HIS A 14 11.49 2.30 -3.87
CA HIS A 14 11.62 1.14 -2.98
C HIS A 14 10.41 0.20 -3.05
N ILE A 15 9.35 0.58 -3.76
CA ILE A 15 8.19 -0.28 -4.03
C ILE A 15 8.29 -0.79 -5.47
N LYS A 16 8.08 -2.10 -5.65
CA LYS A 16 8.02 -2.69 -6.98
C LYS A 16 6.55 -2.87 -7.34
N MET A 17 5.96 -1.89 -8.03
CA MET A 17 4.53 -1.95 -8.39
C MET A 17 4.13 -3.28 -9.05
N LYS A 18 4.97 -3.85 -9.93
CA LYS A 18 4.70 -5.13 -10.60
C LYS A 18 4.52 -6.31 -9.64
N THR A 19 5.23 -6.33 -8.52
CA THR A 19 5.10 -7.38 -7.50
C THR A 19 4.13 -6.99 -6.41
N PHE A 20 3.96 -5.69 -6.17
CA PHE A 20 3.18 -5.14 -5.09
C PHE A 20 1.67 -5.11 -5.39
N LEU A 21 1.29 -4.60 -6.58
CA LEU A 21 -0.09 -4.56 -7.06
C LEU A 21 -0.79 -5.92 -6.93
N PRO A 22 -0.28 -7.02 -7.53
CA PRO A 22 -0.96 -8.30 -7.47
C PRO A 22 -1.03 -8.86 -6.04
N LYS A 23 -0.11 -8.49 -5.15
CA LYS A 23 -0.21 -8.90 -3.75
C LYS A 23 -1.31 -8.12 -3.02
N VAL A 24 -1.46 -6.82 -3.27
CA VAL A 24 -2.53 -5.97 -2.72
C VAL A 24 -3.90 -6.35 -3.27
N GLU A 25 -4.02 -6.61 -4.57
CA GLU A 25 -5.25 -7.12 -5.19
C GLU A 25 -5.66 -8.48 -4.61
N LYS A 26 -4.70 -9.33 -4.23
CA LYS A 26 -4.99 -10.58 -3.51
C LYS A 26 -5.48 -10.36 -2.08
N LEU A 27 -5.17 -9.23 -1.46
CA LEU A 27 -5.70 -8.89 -0.12
C LEU A 27 -7.17 -8.52 -0.22
N ASP A 28 -7.49 -7.71 -1.22
CA ASP A 28 -8.83 -7.22 -1.41
C ASP A 28 -9.10 -6.97 -2.90
N PRO A 29 -9.62 -7.97 -3.62
CA PRO A 29 -9.94 -7.84 -5.04
C PRO A 29 -11.18 -6.96 -5.28
N ASN A 30 -11.93 -6.61 -4.23
CA ASN A 30 -13.09 -5.73 -4.33
C ASN A 30 -12.73 -4.25 -4.10
N THR A 31 -11.47 -3.96 -3.77
CA THR A 31 -11.03 -2.62 -3.41
C THR A 31 -10.29 -1.94 -4.53
N GLU A 32 -10.61 -0.66 -4.74
CA GLU A 32 -9.98 0.18 -5.73
C GLU A 32 -8.61 0.65 -5.23
N VAL A 33 -7.54 0.12 -5.83
CA VAL A 33 -6.16 0.54 -5.56
C VAL A 33 -5.87 1.85 -6.28
N LYS A 34 -5.92 2.96 -5.55
CA LYS A 34 -5.62 4.30 -6.10
C LYS A 34 -4.12 4.55 -6.06
N VAL A 35 -3.52 4.61 -7.23
CA VAL A 35 -2.12 4.98 -7.40
C VAL A 35 -2.00 6.52 -7.37
N GLY A 36 -1.33 7.07 -6.36
CA GLY A 36 -1.17 8.51 -6.21
C GLY A 36 0.03 8.91 -5.35
N CYS A 37 0.83 9.85 -5.86
CA CYS A 37 1.93 10.42 -5.10
C CYS A 37 1.41 11.30 -3.96
N LYS A 38 1.66 10.90 -2.71
CA LYS A 38 1.34 11.68 -1.50
C LYS A 38 2.45 12.66 -1.09
N SER A 39 3.43 12.92 -1.95
CA SER A 39 4.69 13.60 -1.62
C SER A 39 5.42 12.98 -0.42
N TYR A 40 5.13 11.71 -0.11
CA TYR A 40 5.72 10.93 0.98
C TYR A 40 7.10 10.36 0.60
N CYS A 41 7.80 11.05 -0.31
CA CYS A 41 9.00 10.59 -1.00
C CYS A 41 10.19 10.39 -0.06
N GLY A 42 10.24 11.13 1.06
CA GLY A 42 11.29 11.02 2.09
C GLY A 42 11.37 9.61 2.70
N PRO A 43 10.34 9.13 3.40
CA PRO A 43 10.31 7.76 3.95
C PRO A 43 10.23 6.68 2.86
N CYS A 44 9.69 6.98 1.67
CA CYS A 44 9.62 6.06 0.53
C CYS A 44 10.98 5.58 0.02
N GLN A 45 12.07 6.30 0.31
CA GLN A 45 13.42 5.84 -0.08
C GLN A 45 13.97 4.73 0.80
N LYS A 46 13.44 4.55 2.02
CA LYS A 46 13.99 3.62 3.02
C LYS A 46 13.03 2.48 3.38
N ARG A 47 11.71 2.65 3.18
CA ARG A 47 10.68 1.72 3.64
C ARG A 47 9.49 1.71 2.69
N VAL A 48 8.78 0.59 2.66
CA VAL A 48 7.51 0.44 1.94
C VAL A 48 6.40 1.12 2.74
N PHE A 49 5.50 1.83 2.06
CA PHE A 49 4.31 2.38 2.68
C PHE A 49 3.05 2.05 1.86
N ILE A 50 1.94 1.89 2.58
CA ILE A 50 0.60 1.63 2.04
C ILE A 50 -0.35 2.52 2.81
N TYR A 51 -1.29 3.14 2.13
CA TYR A 51 -2.38 3.85 2.79
C TYR A 51 -3.64 3.00 2.72
N ILE A 52 -4.27 2.70 3.85
CA ILE A 52 -5.51 1.92 3.91
C ILE A 52 -6.47 2.60 4.89
N ASN A 53 -7.70 2.89 4.43
CA ASN A 53 -8.78 3.36 5.30
C ASN A 53 -8.42 4.57 6.17
N GLY A 54 -7.66 5.53 5.62
CA GLY A 54 -7.24 6.70 6.39
C GLY A 54 -5.89 6.57 7.10
N ARG A 55 -5.30 5.37 7.13
CA ARG A 55 -4.08 5.08 7.91
C ARG A 55 -2.88 4.81 7.01
N TYR A 56 -1.72 5.34 7.41
CA TYR A 56 -0.45 5.05 6.78
C TYR A 56 0.19 3.85 7.46
N ILE A 57 0.32 2.76 6.72
CA ILE A 57 1.00 1.54 7.13
C ILE A 57 2.38 1.55 6.50
N THR A 58 3.43 1.43 7.30
CA THR A 58 4.80 1.33 6.82
C THR A 58 5.42 -0.01 7.23
N GLY A 59 6.17 -0.62 6.33
CA GLY A 59 6.92 -1.86 6.57
C GLY A 59 8.34 -1.76 6.05
N ALA A 60 9.26 -2.52 6.65
CA ALA A 60 10.62 -2.62 6.13
C ALA A 60 10.63 -3.32 4.76
N THR A 61 9.74 -4.30 4.55
CA THR A 61 9.57 -5.05 3.31
C THR A 61 8.13 -4.94 2.78
N GLU A 62 7.94 -5.32 1.51
CA GLU A 62 6.61 -5.40 0.89
C GLU A 62 5.69 -6.35 1.66
N GLU A 63 6.23 -7.46 2.15
CA GLU A 63 5.49 -8.50 2.88
C GLU A 63 5.02 -8.00 4.25
N GLU A 64 5.91 -7.38 5.02
CA GLU A 64 5.57 -6.83 6.34
C GLU A 64 4.52 -5.71 6.23
N ALA A 65 4.64 -4.85 5.21
CA ALA A 65 3.65 -3.81 4.95
C ALA A 65 2.28 -4.43 4.62
N ILE A 66 2.28 -5.52 3.87
CA ILE A 66 1.08 -6.26 3.46
C ILE A 66 0.43 -7.01 4.64
N GLU A 67 1.21 -7.67 5.49
CA GLU A 67 0.69 -8.33 6.69
C GLU A 67 0.05 -7.33 7.64
N LYS A 68 0.68 -6.18 7.85
CA LYS A 68 0.07 -5.09 8.61
C LYS A 68 -1.19 -4.59 7.93
N ALA A 69 -1.15 -4.36 6.61
CA ALA A 69 -2.30 -3.93 5.82
C ALA A 69 -3.50 -4.87 5.96
N LYS A 70 -3.30 -6.20 5.92
CA LYS A 70 -4.36 -7.21 6.12
C LYS A 70 -5.18 -6.98 7.38
N GLN A 71 -4.56 -6.51 8.46
CA GLN A 71 -5.27 -6.25 9.73
C GLN A 71 -6.19 -5.02 9.68
N TYR A 72 -6.02 -4.15 8.67
CA TYR A 72 -6.79 -2.92 8.51
C TYR A 72 -7.80 -2.96 7.36
N VAL A 73 -7.73 -3.98 6.50
CA VAL A 73 -8.76 -4.30 5.51
C VAL A 73 -9.98 -4.82 6.29
N LYS A 74 -11.14 -4.18 6.11
CA LYS A 74 -12.40 -4.55 6.75
C LYS A 74 -13.31 -5.31 5.81
#